data_AF-A0A6N0NUZ8-F1
#
_entry.id   AF-A0A6N0NUZ8-F1
#
_cell.length_a   1.000
_cell.length_b   1.000
_cell.length_c   1.000
_cell.angle_alpha   90.00
_cell.angle_beta   90.00
_cell.angle_gamma   90.00
#
_symmetry.space_group_name_H-M   'P 1'
#
loop_
_entity.id
_entity.type
_entity.pdbx_description
1 polymer ?
#
loop_
_entity_poly.entity_id
_entity_poly.type
_entity_poly.pdbx_seq_one_letter_code
_entity_poly.pdbx_strand_id
1 'polypeptide(L)'
;MILATVVETLAQVLGTILLSPLYAGIMERLKATVEGRRGPSIFQPYYDITKLFKKEFLLPGNAGVLFIYGPYLVFSIYVIISFVIPVVYPRPVFLTPTVDFLGGALLFSLAAFIKVYEAMESSSNLVTLGVSRVLSFSYLGEATLFSVFIAVALITGTNNPYVTMEFVQSLGNYLLLPHISATVAFFMLWLFETGRLPLESSGLAEMGIIDDSLIYEYSGSRLSLLKWGSYMKSYLLGSVFLNVFMLPWGLLTGPLGAVLDLGIMFAKWIFLIVLTVVIETSLAKFRLFKVQDFLTVALVLSIISLILTVIDNG
;
A
#
# COMPACT_ATOMS: atom_id res chain seq x y z
N MET A 1 -13.21 -24.91 14.91
CA MET A 1 -11.86 -24.45 14.52
C MET A 1 -11.82 -24.01 13.06
N ILE A 2 -12.15 -24.89 12.08
CA ILE A 2 -12.13 -24.53 10.65
C ILE A 2 -13.14 -23.42 10.29
N LEU A 3 -14.37 -23.47 10.79
CA LEU A 3 -15.36 -22.42 10.49
C LEU A 3 -14.94 -21.04 11.01
N ALA A 4 -14.28 -21.00 12.18
CA ALA A 4 -13.78 -19.76 12.77
C ALA A 4 -12.68 -19.14 11.90
N THR A 5 -11.69 -19.92 11.49
CA THR A 5 -10.62 -19.44 10.62
C THR A 5 -11.12 -19.04 9.23
N VAL A 6 -12.14 -19.71 8.69
CA VAL A 6 -12.79 -19.29 7.44
C VAL A 6 -13.45 -17.92 7.59
N VAL A 7 -14.17 -17.66 8.68
CA VAL A 7 -14.79 -16.35 8.94
C VAL A 7 -13.72 -15.26 9.09
N GLU A 8 -12.65 -15.53 9.82
CA GLU A 8 -11.51 -14.62 10.00
C GLU A 8 -10.85 -14.29 8.65
N THR A 9 -10.57 -15.29 7.81
CA THR A 9 -10.03 -15.11 6.46
C THR A 9 -10.96 -14.30 5.58
N LEU A 10 -12.26 -14.62 5.58
CA LEU A 10 -13.23 -13.89 4.77
C LEU A 10 -13.34 -12.43 5.20
N ALA A 11 -13.36 -12.15 6.50
CA ALA A 11 -13.39 -10.78 7.01
C ALA A 11 -12.16 -9.99 6.56
N GLN A 12 -10.97 -10.58 6.62
CA GLN A 12 -9.73 -9.93 6.19
C GLN A 12 -9.67 -9.66 4.68
N VAL A 13 -9.97 -10.67 3.86
CA VAL A 13 -9.85 -10.58 2.40
C VAL A 13 -10.96 -9.72 1.82
N LEU A 14 -12.22 -9.97 2.21
CA LEU A 14 -13.35 -9.15 1.76
C LEU A 14 -13.26 -7.73 2.33
N GLY A 15 -12.78 -7.57 3.57
CA GLY A 15 -12.49 -6.26 4.14
C GLY A 15 -11.48 -5.49 3.30
N THR A 16 -10.41 -6.14 2.83
CA THR A 16 -9.42 -5.52 1.92
C THR A 16 -10.03 -5.10 0.59
N ILE A 17 -10.73 -6.02 -0.06
CA ILE A 17 -11.32 -5.81 -1.39
C ILE A 17 -12.40 -4.73 -1.33
N LEU A 18 -13.26 -4.78 -0.32
CA LEU A 18 -14.40 -3.89 -0.21
C LEU A 18 -14.04 -2.56 0.44
N LEU A 19 -13.21 -2.49 1.48
CA LEU A 19 -12.95 -1.22 2.16
C LEU A 19 -11.90 -0.37 1.45
N SER A 20 -11.00 -0.96 0.64
CA SER A 20 -9.95 -0.19 -0.04
C SER A 20 -10.47 0.98 -0.90
N PRO A 21 -11.54 0.86 -1.72
CA PRO A 21 -12.08 2.00 -2.45
C PRO A 21 -12.81 2.99 -1.54
N LEU A 22 -13.36 2.53 -0.41
CA LEU A 22 -14.02 3.41 0.57
C LEU A 22 -13.01 4.42 1.13
N TYR A 23 -11.85 3.96 1.58
CA TYR A 23 -10.83 4.83 2.17
C TYR A 23 -10.29 5.83 1.16
N ALA A 24 -10.11 5.42 -0.10
CA ALA A 24 -9.76 6.35 -1.17
C ALA A 24 -10.83 7.45 -1.33
N GLY A 25 -12.11 7.08 -1.30
CA GLY A 25 -13.22 8.04 -1.40
C GLY A 25 -13.35 8.97 -0.20
N ILE A 26 -13.12 8.47 1.02
CA ILE A 26 -13.09 9.28 2.25
C ILE A 26 -11.93 10.29 2.17
N MET A 27 -10.75 9.84 1.78
CA MET A 27 -9.56 10.69 1.61
C MET A 27 -9.85 11.86 0.66
N GLU A 28 -10.35 11.59 -0.54
CA GLU A 28 -10.64 12.64 -1.54
C GLU A 28 -11.76 13.60 -1.08
N ARG A 29 -12.78 13.07 -0.37
CA ARG A 29 -13.84 13.90 0.21
C ARG A 29 -13.28 14.85 1.27
N LEU A 30 -12.46 14.33 2.19
CA LEU A 30 -11.88 15.12 3.28
C LEU A 30 -10.91 16.16 2.75
N LYS A 31 -10.02 15.78 1.82
CA LYS A 31 -9.12 16.71 1.13
C LYS A 31 -9.86 17.86 0.48
N ALA A 32 -10.87 17.57 -0.33
CA ALA A 32 -11.68 18.60 -0.97
C ALA A 32 -12.37 19.54 0.04
N THR A 33 -12.82 18.99 1.18
CA THR A 33 -13.46 19.77 2.26
C THR A 33 -12.46 20.72 2.92
N VAL A 34 -11.23 20.26 3.22
CA VAL A 34 -10.16 21.11 3.77
C VAL A 34 -9.73 22.19 2.77
N GLU A 35 -9.72 21.87 1.48
CA GLU A 35 -9.47 22.83 0.39
C GLU A 35 -10.64 23.82 0.15
N GLY A 36 -11.73 23.75 0.93
CA GLY A 36 -12.88 24.66 0.82
C GLY A 36 -13.79 24.40 -0.39
N ARG A 37 -13.65 23.26 -1.08
CA ARG A 37 -14.50 22.87 -2.21
C ARG A 37 -15.41 21.69 -1.88
N ARG A 38 -16.50 21.55 -2.64
CA ARG A 38 -17.37 20.37 -2.53
C ARG A 38 -16.72 19.18 -3.24
N GLY A 39 -16.22 18.21 -2.47
CA GLY A 39 -15.63 16.98 -3.00
C GLY A 39 -16.63 16.03 -3.67
N PRO A 40 -16.16 14.95 -4.30
CA PRO A 40 -17.02 13.87 -4.80
C PRO A 40 -17.71 13.11 -3.65
N SER A 41 -18.61 12.18 -3.96
CA SER A 41 -19.17 11.28 -2.94
C SER A 41 -18.10 10.34 -2.39
N ILE A 42 -18.23 9.91 -1.13
CA ILE A 42 -17.34 8.90 -0.53
C ILE A 42 -17.41 7.57 -1.30
N PHE A 43 -18.57 7.26 -1.89
CA PHE A 43 -18.76 6.05 -2.69
C PHE A 43 -18.33 6.20 -4.16
N GLN A 44 -17.78 7.36 -4.55
CA GLN A 44 -17.36 7.62 -5.94
C GLN A 44 -16.42 6.55 -6.50
N PRO A 45 -15.40 6.05 -5.78
CA PRO A 45 -14.52 5.01 -6.30
C PRO A 45 -15.26 3.73 -6.72
N TYR A 46 -16.32 3.34 -6.00
CA TYR A 46 -17.14 2.18 -6.40
C TYR A 46 -17.96 2.46 -7.66
N TYR A 47 -18.53 3.66 -7.78
CA TYR A 47 -19.26 4.05 -8.99
C TYR A 47 -18.32 4.08 -10.20
N ASP A 48 -17.08 4.54 -10.02
CA ASP A 48 -16.08 4.56 -11.09
C ASP A 48 -15.63 3.15 -11.49
N ILE A 49 -15.36 2.26 -10.52
CA ILE A 49 -15.03 0.86 -10.77
C ILE A 49 -16.17 0.16 -11.54
N THR A 50 -17.41 0.27 -11.04
CA THR A 50 -18.57 -0.36 -11.67
C THR A 50 -18.87 0.21 -13.06
N LYS A 51 -18.68 1.52 -13.25
CA LYS A 51 -18.77 2.18 -14.56
C LYS A 51 -17.71 1.64 -15.53
N LEU A 52 -16.47 1.48 -15.09
CA LEU A 52 -15.38 1.00 -15.93
C LEU A 52 -15.56 -0.47 -16.34
N PHE A 53 -16.06 -1.32 -15.45
CA PHE A 53 -16.42 -2.70 -15.80
C PHE A 53 -17.51 -2.81 -16.88
N LYS A 54 -18.40 -1.83 -16.96
CA LYS A 54 -19.47 -1.78 -17.97
C LYS A 54 -19.02 -1.17 -19.30
N LYS A 55 -17.82 -0.59 -19.36
CA LYS A 55 -17.30 0.01 -20.59
C LYS A 55 -16.59 -1.05 -21.44
N GLU A 56 -16.67 -0.87 -22.74
CA GLU A 56 -15.83 -1.58 -23.69
C GLU A 56 -14.35 -1.32 -23.39
N PHE A 57 -13.54 -2.36 -23.54
CA PHE A 57 -12.09 -2.22 -23.49
C PHE A 57 -11.56 -2.10 -24.92
N LEU A 58 -10.63 -1.17 -25.11
CA LEU A 58 -9.87 -0.99 -26.34
C LEU A 58 -8.45 -1.51 -26.09
N LEU A 59 -7.86 -2.09 -27.13
CA LEU A 59 -6.47 -2.55 -27.12
C LEU A 59 -5.67 -1.72 -28.13
N PRO A 60 -4.46 -1.27 -27.77
CA PRO A 60 -3.50 -0.76 -28.73
C PRO A 60 -3.21 -1.80 -29.83
N GLY A 61 -2.88 -1.34 -31.03
CA GLY A 61 -2.64 -2.22 -32.19
C GLY A 61 -1.52 -3.26 -31.98
N ASN A 62 -0.55 -2.96 -31.10
CA ASN A 62 0.59 -3.83 -30.77
C ASN A 62 0.55 -4.31 -29.30
N ALA A 63 -0.63 -4.45 -28.70
CA ALA A 63 -0.73 -4.92 -27.32
C ALA A 63 -0.18 -6.34 -27.16
N GLY A 64 0.80 -6.52 -26.27
CA GLY A 64 1.32 -7.83 -25.92
C GLY A 64 0.40 -8.62 -24.98
N VAL A 65 0.83 -9.83 -24.65
CA VAL A 65 0.05 -10.76 -23.80
C VAL A 65 -0.05 -10.23 -22.38
N LEU A 66 1.01 -9.59 -21.86
CA LEU A 66 1.02 -9.06 -20.50
C LEU A 66 0.14 -7.81 -20.39
N PHE A 67 0.01 -6.98 -21.43
CA PHE A 67 -0.97 -5.89 -21.45
C PHE A 67 -2.42 -6.41 -21.31
N ILE A 68 -2.70 -7.62 -21.81
CA ILE A 68 -4.05 -8.21 -21.74
C ILE A 68 -4.33 -8.81 -20.37
N TYR A 69 -3.37 -9.59 -19.83
CA TYR A 69 -3.57 -10.41 -18.63
C TYR A 69 -2.95 -9.83 -17.35
N GLY A 70 -1.98 -8.94 -17.47
CA GLY A 70 -1.26 -8.31 -16.37
C GLY A 70 -2.16 -7.63 -15.34
N PRO A 71 -3.23 -6.89 -15.73
CA PRO A 71 -4.17 -6.32 -14.77
C PRO A 71 -4.84 -7.36 -13.86
N TYR A 72 -5.12 -8.54 -14.39
CA TYR A 72 -5.67 -9.66 -13.59
C TYR A 72 -4.62 -10.25 -12.67
N LEU A 73 -3.37 -10.38 -13.13
CA LEU A 73 -2.25 -10.88 -12.32
C LEU A 73 -1.95 -9.94 -11.16
N VAL A 74 -1.80 -8.64 -11.44
CA VAL A 74 -1.54 -7.59 -10.42
C VAL A 74 -2.65 -7.58 -9.37
N PHE A 75 -3.92 -7.58 -9.79
CA PHE A 75 -5.05 -7.65 -8.88
C PHE A 75 -5.04 -8.92 -8.01
N SER A 76 -4.77 -10.07 -8.63
CA SER A 76 -4.69 -11.36 -7.93
C SER A 76 -3.56 -11.40 -6.91
N ILE A 77 -2.41 -10.79 -7.21
CA ILE A 77 -1.29 -10.68 -6.27
C ILE A 77 -1.69 -9.87 -5.04
N TYR A 78 -2.37 -8.72 -5.20
CA TYR A 78 -2.86 -7.95 -4.05
C TYR A 78 -3.91 -8.72 -3.23
N VAL A 79 -4.75 -9.52 -3.88
CA VAL A 79 -5.65 -10.44 -3.17
C VAL A 79 -4.84 -11.46 -2.37
N ILE A 80 -3.80 -12.09 -2.95
CA ILE A 80 -2.93 -13.04 -2.24
C ILE A 80 -2.24 -12.39 -1.04
N ILE A 81 -1.70 -11.17 -1.19
CA ILE A 81 -1.07 -10.42 -0.09
C ILE A 81 -2.04 -10.24 1.10
N SER A 82 -3.33 -10.07 0.84
CA SER A 82 -4.33 -9.94 1.90
C SER A 82 -4.52 -11.20 2.75
N PHE A 83 -4.12 -12.39 2.28
CA PHE A 83 -4.10 -13.62 3.10
C PHE A 83 -2.85 -13.73 3.98
N VAL A 84 -1.78 -13.06 3.60
CA VAL A 84 -0.45 -13.20 4.20
C VAL A 84 -0.27 -12.21 5.35
N ILE A 85 -0.63 -10.96 5.13
CA ILE A 85 -0.25 -9.85 5.98
C ILE A 85 -1.37 -9.51 6.98
N PRO A 86 -1.06 -9.03 8.21
CA PRO A 86 -2.05 -8.58 9.19
C PRO A 86 -2.71 -7.27 8.76
N VAL A 87 -3.77 -7.39 7.95
CA VAL A 87 -4.53 -6.23 7.44
C VAL A 87 -5.65 -5.86 8.40
N VAL A 88 -6.46 -6.85 8.82
CA VAL A 88 -7.63 -6.62 9.67
C VAL A 88 -7.56 -7.41 10.97
N TYR A 89 -7.21 -8.69 10.87
CA TYR A 89 -7.25 -9.60 12.01
C TYR A 89 -5.83 -9.76 12.62
N PRO A 90 -5.68 -9.76 13.96
CA PRO A 90 -4.37 -9.77 14.62
C PRO A 90 -3.73 -11.16 14.73
N ARG A 91 -4.34 -12.21 14.14
CA ARG A 91 -3.82 -13.58 14.19
C ARG A 91 -3.73 -14.22 12.81
N PRO A 92 -2.85 -15.22 12.64
CA PRO A 92 -2.75 -15.96 11.39
C PRO A 92 -4.09 -16.50 10.90
N VAL A 93 -4.46 -16.13 9.68
CA VAL A 93 -5.63 -16.63 8.98
C VAL A 93 -5.24 -17.83 8.10
N PHE A 94 -6.20 -18.40 7.37
CA PHE A 94 -5.92 -19.46 6.39
C PHE A 94 -4.85 -19.01 5.38
N LEU A 95 -3.87 -19.88 5.08
CA LEU A 95 -2.68 -19.64 4.22
C LEU A 95 -1.60 -18.69 4.78
N THR A 96 -1.80 -18.06 5.95
CA THR A 96 -0.76 -17.23 6.57
C THR A 96 0.58 -17.96 6.80
N PRO A 97 0.63 -19.24 7.23
CA PRO A 97 1.91 -19.91 7.51
C PRO A 97 2.84 -20.07 6.29
N THR A 98 2.37 -19.76 5.08
CA THR A 98 3.09 -19.99 3.83
C THR A 98 4.02 -18.84 3.43
N VAL A 99 3.79 -17.62 3.95
CA VAL A 99 4.52 -16.42 3.49
C VAL A 99 4.79 -15.50 4.69
N ASP A 100 5.98 -14.92 4.74
CA ASP A 100 6.46 -14.01 5.79
C ASP A 100 6.52 -12.55 5.29
N PHE A 101 7.03 -11.60 6.09
CA PHE A 101 7.14 -10.21 5.64
C PHE A 101 7.97 -10.05 4.36
N LEU A 102 9.07 -10.81 4.23
CA LEU A 102 9.92 -10.75 3.04
C LEU A 102 9.20 -11.30 1.81
N GLY A 103 8.45 -12.39 1.96
CA GLY A 103 7.57 -12.90 0.91
C GLY A 103 6.48 -11.89 0.54
N GLY A 104 5.92 -11.16 1.52
CA GLY A 104 5.01 -10.05 1.29
C GLY A 104 5.65 -8.92 0.46
N ALA A 105 6.88 -8.51 0.81
CA ALA A 105 7.64 -7.53 0.03
C ALA A 105 7.93 -8.01 -1.39
N LEU A 106 8.32 -9.27 -1.57
CA LEU A 106 8.53 -9.87 -2.89
C LEU A 106 7.26 -9.89 -3.73
N LEU A 107 6.10 -10.15 -3.14
CA LEU A 107 4.81 -10.08 -3.84
C LEU A 107 4.48 -8.63 -4.25
N PHE A 108 4.75 -7.63 -3.40
CA PHE A 108 4.61 -6.22 -3.79
C PHE A 108 5.56 -5.84 -4.94
N SER A 109 6.83 -6.22 -4.87
CA SER A 109 7.81 -6.03 -5.95
C SER A 109 7.39 -6.75 -7.24
N LEU A 110 6.83 -7.96 -7.13
CA LEU A 110 6.32 -8.70 -8.30
C LEU A 110 5.14 -7.96 -8.96
N ALA A 111 4.20 -7.46 -8.17
CA ALA A 111 3.09 -6.67 -8.69
C ALA A 111 3.58 -5.37 -9.37
N ALA A 112 4.57 -4.69 -8.77
CA ALA A 112 5.18 -3.49 -9.35
C ALA A 112 5.91 -3.80 -10.66
N PHE A 113 6.70 -4.89 -10.69
CA PHE A 113 7.39 -5.36 -11.89
C PHE A 113 6.42 -5.67 -13.04
N ILE A 114 5.36 -6.43 -12.77
CA ILE A 114 4.34 -6.76 -13.79
C ILE A 114 3.68 -5.48 -14.30
N LYS A 115 3.32 -4.55 -13.41
CA LYS A 115 2.69 -3.26 -13.77
C LYS A 115 3.59 -2.38 -14.66
N VAL A 116 4.89 -2.37 -14.40
CA VAL A 116 5.86 -1.65 -15.25
C VAL A 116 6.00 -2.34 -16.60
N TYR A 117 6.15 -3.67 -16.61
CA TYR A 117 6.35 -4.43 -17.84
C TYR A 117 5.14 -4.34 -18.77
N GLU A 118 3.92 -4.52 -18.24
CA GLU A 118 2.70 -4.41 -19.03
C GLU A 118 2.54 -2.99 -19.61
N ALA A 119 2.93 -1.94 -18.89
CA ALA A 119 2.86 -0.57 -19.37
C ALA A 119 3.80 -0.32 -20.56
N MET A 120 4.97 -0.97 -20.59
CA MET A 120 5.92 -0.88 -21.71
C MET A 120 5.37 -1.50 -23.00
N GLU A 121 4.51 -2.52 -22.92
CA GLU A 121 3.89 -3.14 -24.10
C GLU A 121 2.91 -2.20 -24.82
N SER A 122 2.49 -1.09 -24.19
CA SER A 122 1.58 -0.12 -24.80
C SER A 122 2.19 0.65 -25.98
N SER A 123 3.52 0.62 -26.15
CA SER A 123 4.26 1.31 -27.22
C SER A 123 4.01 2.84 -27.30
N SER A 124 3.55 3.45 -26.20
CA SER A 124 3.24 4.88 -26.13
C SER A 124 4.40 5.67 -25.53
N ASN A 125 4.87 6.71 -26.22
CA ASN A 125 6.01 7.52 -25.77
C ASN A 125 5.79 8.16 -24.39
N LEU A 126 4.55 8.56 -24.07
CA LEU A 126 4.21 9.16 -22.79
C LEU A 126 4.30 8.14 -21.64
N VAL A 127 3.84 6.91 -21.88
CA VAL A 127 3.92 5.81 -20.92
C VAL A 127 5.39 5.42 -20.71
N THR A 128 6.20 5.35 -21.76
CA THR A 128 7.64 5.05 -21.66
C THR A 128 8.40 6.07 -20.80
N LEU A 129 8.08 7.36 -20.92
CA LEU A 129 8.64 8.40 -20.05
C LEU A 129 8.23 8.20 -18.57
N GLY A 130 6.99 7.79 -18.35
CA GLY A 130 6.46 7.42 -17.05
C GLY A 130 7.18 6.23 -16.42
N VAL A 131 7.31 5.14 -17.18
CA VAL A 131 8.06 3.93 -16.81
C VAL A 131 9.49 4.27 -16.40
N SER A 132 10.17 5.13 -17.17
CA SER A 132 11.54 5.53 -16.86
C SER A 132 11.65 6.23 -15.50
N ARG A 133 10.65 7.03 -15.11
CA ARG A 133 10.59 7.67 -13.78
C ARG A 133 10.31 6.68 -12.67
N VAL A 134 9.35 5.77 -12.87
CA VAL A 134 9.04 4.71 -11.91
C VAL A 134 10.31 3.91 -11.62
N LEU A 135 10.98 3.40 -12.66
CA LEU A 135 12.22 2.64 -12.52
C LEU A 135 13.35 3.45 -11.85
N SER A 136 13.41 4.76 -12.07
CA SER A 136 14.41 5.64 -11.45
C SER A 136 14.23 5.83 -9.95
N PHE A 137 13.04 5.60 -9.39
CA PHE A 137 12.77 5.82 -7.96
C PHE A 137 12.39 4.55 -7.21
N SER A 138 11.71 3.60 -7.86
CA SER A 138 11.22 2.37 -7.24
C SER A 138 12.31 1.50 -6.63
N TYR A 139 13.54 1.52 -7.16
CA TYR A 139 14.64 0.75 -6.57
C TYR A 139 14.94 1.16 -5.11
N LEU A 140 14.81 2.45 -4.77
CA LEU A 140 14.96 2.93 -3.40
C LEU A 140 13.74 2.58 -2.55
N GLY A 141 12.53 2.66 -3.12
CA GLY A 141 11.30 2.26 -2.45
C GLY A 141 11.34 0.79 -2.03
N GLU A 142 11.67 -0.09 -2.98
CA GLU A 142 11.83 -1.53 -2.73
C GLU A 142 12.95 -1.81 -1.72
N ALA A 143 14.14 -1.21 -1.89
CA ALA A 143 15.22 -1.36 -0.92
C ALA A 143 14.81 -0.91 0.50
N THR A 144 14.02 0.16 0.61
CA THR A 144 13.47 0.64 1.89
C THR A 144 12.47 -0.37 2.46
N LEU A 145 11.58 -0.92 1.63
CA LEU A 145 10.61 -1.94 2.06
C LEU A 145 11.32 -3.17 2.65
N PHE A 146 12.30 -3.71 1.93
CA PHE A 146 13.08 -4.85 2.37
C PHE A 146 13.85 -4.56 3.65
N SER A 147 14.57 -3.43 3.72
CA SER A 147 15.37 -3.08 4.90
C SER A 147 14.51 -2.86 6.15
N VAL A 148 13.34 -2.23 6.04
CA VAL A 148 12.42 -2.06 7.17
C VAL A 148 11.92 -3.42 7.68
N PHE A 149 11.53 -4.32 6.79
CA PHE A 149 11.06 -5.64 7.20
C PHE A 149 12.17 -6.50 7.81
N ILE A 150 13.40 -6.41 7.30
CA ILE A 150 14.56 -7.05 7.94
C ILE A 150 14.79 -6.46 9.33
N ALA A 151 14.67 -5.13 9.50
CA ALA A 151 14.86 -4.48 10.79
C ALA A 151 13.88 -5.02 11.84
N VAL A 152 12.60 -5.06 11.49
CA VAL A 152 11.56 -5.60 12.36
C VAL A 152 11.76 -7.09 12.63
N ALA A 153 12.20 -7.86 11.65
CA ALA A 153 12.49 -9.28 11.83
C ALA A 153 13.64 -9.51 12.81
N LEU A 154 14.68 -8.66 12.79
CA LEU A 154 15.80 -8.73 13.73
C LEU A 154 15.40 -8.29 15.14
N ILE A 155 14.55 -7.27 15.28
CA ILE A 155 14.04 -6.80 16.59
C ILE A 155 13.27 -7.92 17.29
N THR A 156 12.49 -8.69 16.52
CA THR A 156 11.53 -9.67 17.05
C THR A 156 12.06 -11.11 17.03
N GLY A 157 13.20 -11.35 16.37
CA GLY A 157 13.78 -12.68 16.16
C GLY A 157 12.99 -13.57 15.19
N THR A 158 12.01 -13.03 14.47
CA THR A 158 11.17 -13.79 13.53
C THR A 158 10.70 -12.94 12.37
N ASN A 159 10.46 -13.57 11.22
CA ASN A 159 9.91 -12.88 10.05
C ASN A 159 8.38 -12.93 9.98
N ASN A 160 7.73 -13.50 11.00
CA ASN A 160 6.28 -13.65 11.03
C ASN A 160 5.59 -12.30 11.33
N PRO A 161 4.71 -11.82 10.44
CA PRO A 161 4.12 -10.50 10.57
C PRO A 161 3.12 -10.37 11.73
N TYR A 162 2.57 -11.48 12.23
CA TYR A 162 1.66 -11.48 13.37
C TYR A 162 2.40 -11.47 14.71
N VAL A 163 3.55 -12.16 14.79
CA VAL A 163 4.38 -12.16 16.00
C VAL A 163 5.03 -10.79 16.21
N THR A 164 5.46 -10.17 15.14
CA THR A 164 6.04 -8.82 15.17
C THR A 164 5.02 -7.78 15.63
N MET A 165 3.79 -7.85 15.14
CA MET A 165 2.67 -7.06 15.63
C MET A 165 2.44 -7.26 17.14
N GLU A 166 2.46 -8.50 17.63
CA GLU A 166 2.28 -8.80 19.06
C GLU A 166 3.44 -8.26 19.91
N PHE A 167 4.68 -8.40 19.45
CA PHE A 167 5.88 -7.92 20.16
C PHE A 167 5.85 -6.41 20.43
N VAL A 168 5.36 -5.63 19.47
CA VAL A 168 5.32 -4.16 19.52
C VAL A 168 4.16 -3.64 20.40
N GLN A 169 3.24 -4.51 20.85
CA GLN A 169 2.17 -4.09 21.78
C GLN A 169 2.70 -3.68 23.15
N SER A 170 3.88 -4.14 23.56
CA SER A 170 4.48 -3.68 24.81
C SER A 170 5.04 -2.26 24.63
N LEU A 171 4.71 -1.35 25.55
CA LEU A 171 5.12 0.06 25.43
C LEU A 171 6.65 0.23 25.40
N GLY A 172 7.37 -0.63 26.12
CA GLY A 172 8.83 -0.65 26.11
C GLY A 172 9.40 -0.94 24.72
N ASN A 173 8.85 -1.95 24.03
CA ASN A 173 9.29 -2.32 22.68
C ASN A 173 8.85 -1.29 21.62
N TYR A 174 7.65 -0.71 21.77
CA TYR A 174 7.13 0.30 20.85
C TYR A 174 8.00 1.57 20.82
N LEU A 175 8.51 1.99 21.99
CA LEU A 175 9.30 3.22 22.14
C LEU A 175 10.80 3.03 21.85
N LEU A 176 11.23 1.82 21.44
CA LEU A 176 12.61 1.58 21.04
C LEU A 176 12.99 2.48 19.86
N LEU A 177 14.17 3.09 19.93
CA LEU A 177 14.70 3.93 18.86
C LEU A 177 14.80 3.20 17.50
N PRO A 178 15.22 1.92 17.45
CA PRO A 178 15.10 1.12 16.22
C PRO A 178 13.66 1.07 15.66
N HIS A 179 12.66 0.86 16.51
CA HIS A 179 11.27 0.77 16.06
C HIS A 179 10.73 2.12 15.55
N ILE A 180 11.04 3.22 16.24
CA ILE A 180 10.64 4.58 15.84
C ILE A 180 11.26 4.93 14.47
N SER A 181 12.54 4.66 14.27
CA SER A 181 13.22 4.92 12.99
C SER A 181 12.62 4.11 11.84
N ALA A 182 12.32 2.81 12.06
CA ALA A 182 11.62 1.98 11.09
C ALA A 182 10.21 2.50 10.78
N THR A 183 9.48 2.96 11.81
CA THR A 183 8.13 3.54 11.66
C THR A 183 8.14 4.76 10.76
N VAL A 184 9.09 5.69 10.96
CA VAL A 184 9.22 6.88 10.11
C VAL A 184 9.63 6.49 8.68
N ALA A 185 10.58 5.56 8.52
CA ALA A 185 11.00 5.07 7.21
C ALA A 185 9.83 4.44 6.43
N PHE A 186 9.02 3.60 7.10
CA PHE A 186 7.87 2.96 6.49
C PHE A 186 6.77 3.97 6.14
N PHE A 187 6.55 4.99 6.98
CA PHE A 187 5.60 6.06 6.67
C PHE A 187 6.01 6.84 5.41
N MET A 188 7.29 7.19 5.30
CA MET A 188 7.84 7.84 4.11
C MET A 188 7.66 6.95 2.86
N LEU A 189 8.00 5.67 2.97
CA LEU A 189 7.78 4.70 1.90
C LEU A 189 6.30 4.60 1.50
N TRP A 190 5.39 4.55 2.48
CA TRP A 190 3.96 4.47 2.22
C TRP A 190 3.44 5.70 1.45
N LEU A 191 3.90 6.91 1.78
CA LEU A 191 3.55 8.12 1.02
C LEU A 191 4.01 8.03 -0.45
N PHE A 192 5.20 7.46 -0.69
CA PHE A 192 5.71 7.25 -2.05
C PHE A 192 4.88 6.21 -2.81
N GLU A 193 4.69 5.03 -2.23
CA GLU A 193 4.02 3.90 -2.88
C GLU A 193 2.53 4.15 -3.17
N THR A 194 1.92 5.12 -2.47
CA THR A 194 0.53 5.55 -2.64
C THR A 194 0.37 6.79 -3.52
N GLY A 195 1.47 7.36 -4.04
CA GLY A 195 1.44 8.50 -4.95
C GLY A 195 0.87 9.77 -4.33
N ARG A 196 1.10 9.98 -3.02
CA ARG A 196 0.54 11.10 -2.24
C ARG A 196 1.49 12.31 -2.23
N LEU A 197 0.92 13.49 -1.96
CA LEU A 197 1.74 14.68 -1.74
C LEU A 197 2.61 14.52 -0.48
N PRO A 198 3.85 15.00 -0.47
CA PRO A 198 4.45 15.93 -1.44
C PRO A 198 5.11 15.27 -2.67
N LEU A 199 5.06 13.95 -2.82
CA LEU A 199 5.86 13.23 -3.83
C LEU A 199 5.18 13.20 -5.20
N GLU A 200 3.90 12.83 -5.23
CA GLU A 200 3.11 12.80 -6.45
C GLU A 200 1.77 13.52 -6.25
N SER A 201 1.17 13.95 -7.35
CA SER A 201 -0.12 14.63 -7.38
C SER A 201 -0.94 14.03 -8.52
N SER A 202 -2.01 13.30 -8.20
CA SER A 202 -2.91 12.80 -9.23
C SER A 202 -3.73 13.95 -9.85
N GLY A 203 -4.00 13.86 -11.14
CA GLY A 203 -5.00 14.72 -11.82
C GLY A 203 -4.53 16.02 -12.47
N LEU A 204 -3.27 16.44 -12.34
CA LEU A 204 -2.72 17.55 -13.14
C LEU A 204 -1.72 17.01 -14.17
N ALA A 205 -2.16 17.00 -15.44
CA ALA A 205 -1.35 16.63 -16.59
C ALA A 205 -0.34 17.74 -16.88
N GLU A 206 0.94 17.52 -16.57
CA GLU A 206 2.06 18.27 -17.15
C GLU A 206 3.39 17.63 -16.68
N MET A 207 3.87 16.64 -17.44
CA MET A 207 5.26 16.18 -17.46
C MET A 207 5.89 15.60 -16.17
N GLY A 208 5.18 15.50 -15.04
CA GLY A 208 5.73 15.03 -13.75
C GLY A 208 4.98 13.85 -13.10
N ILE A 209 4.22 13.10 -13.89
CA ILE A 209 3.46 11.93 -13.42
C ILE A 209 4.39 10.71 -13.34
N ILE A 210 4.23 9.89 -12.31
CA ILE A 210 5.00 8.68 -12.04
C ILE A 210 4.06 7.47 -12.13
N ASP A 211 3.26 7.16 -11.12
CA ASP A 211 2.49 5.91 -11.08
C ASP A 211 1.22 5.95 -11.96
N ASP A 212 0.54 7.10 -12.02
CA ASP A 212 -0.66 7.31 -12.85
C ASP A 212 -0.34 7.20 -14.35
N SER A 213 0.94 7.29 -14.73
CA SER A 213 1.36 7.21 -16.13
C SER A 213 1.24 5.80 -16.72
N LEU A 214 1.37 4.79 -15.86
CA LEU A 214 1.39 3.37 -16.25
C LEU A 214 0.02 2.89 -16.74
N ILE A 215 -1.05 3.58 -16.33
CA ILE A 215 -2.43 3.17 -16.62
C ILE A 215 -3.06 3.92 -17.81
N TYR A 216 -2.33 4.81 -18.50
CA TYR A 216 -2.91 5.73 -19.49
C TYR A 216 -3.54 5.05 -20.71
N GLU A 217 -2.92 3.99 -21.20
CA GLU A 217 -3.37 3.27 -22.41
C GLU A 217 -4.45 2.23 -22.11
N TYR A 218 -4.78 2.02 -20.83
CA TYR A 218 -5.81 1.09 -20.40
C TYR A 218 -7.20 1.70 -20.48
N SER A 219 -8.17 0.85 -20.79
CA SER A 219 -9.58 1.23 -20.86
C SER A 219 -10.49 0.10 -20.36
N GLY A 220 -11.77 0.43 -20.12
CA GLY A 220 -12.79 -0.52 -19.70
C GLY A 220 -12.46 -1.26 -18.42
N SER A 221 -12.74 -2.57 -18.42
CA SER A 221 -12.56 -3.47 -17.27
C SER A 221 -11.11 -3.58 -16.79
N ARG A 222 -10.12 -3.55 -17.68
CA ARG A 222 -8.69 -3.63 -17.31
C ARG A 222 -8.23 -2.42 -16.51
N LEU A 223 -8.63 -1.22 -16.94
CA LEU A 223 -8.38 0.00 -16.16
C LEU A 223 -9.08 -0.05 -14.80
N SER A 224 -10.26 -0.65 -14.72
CA SER A 224 -10.97 -0.86 -13.45
C SER A 224 -10.15 -1.69 -12.47
N LEU A 225 -9.61 -2.82 -12.93
CA LEU A 225 -8.78 -3.71 -12.12
C LEU A 225 -7.50 -3.03 -11.63
N LEU A 226 -6.83 -2.24 -12.49
CA LEU A 226 -5.62 -1.51 -12.10
C LEU A 226 -5.92 -0.41 -11.06
N LYS A 227 -7.02 0.33 -11.23
CA LYS A 227 -7.45 1.33 -10.24
C LYS A 227 -7.82 0.69 -8.92
N TRP A 228 -8.56 -0.41 -8.96
CA TRP A 228 -8.91 -1.16 -7.75
C TRP A 228 -7.67 -1.75 -7.07
N GLY A 229 -6.73 -2.28 -7.85
CA GLY A 229 -5.44 -2.75 -7.38
C GLY A 229 -4.63 -1.65 -6.69
N SER A 230 -4.65 -0.42 -7.20
CA SER A 230 -3.99 0.74 -6.55
C SER A 230 -4.62 1.08 -5.20
N TYR A 231 -5.97 1.03 -5.10
CA TYR A 231 -6.65 1.17 -3.81
C TYR A 231 -6.27 0.06 -2.84
N MET A 232 -6.22 -1.19 -3.32
CA MET A 232 -5.81 -2.34 -2.51
C MET A 232 -4.36 -2.22 -2.05
N LYS A 233 -3.42 -1.88 -2.93
CA LYS A 233 -2.00 -1.64 -2.57
C LYS A 233 -1.89 -0.62 -1.45
N SER A 234 -2.56 0.52 -1.61
CA SER A 234 -2.59 1.59 -0.60
C SER A 234 -3.14 1.10 0.74
N TYR A 235 -4.24 0.33 0.70
CA TYR A 235 -4.88 -0.24 1.89
C TYR A 235 -4.04 -1.33 2.56
N LEU A 236 -3.36 -2.18 1.80
CA LEU A 236 -2.50 -3.23 2.35
C LEU A 236 -1.29 -2.62 3.05
N LEU A 237 -0.53 -1.75 2.37
CA LEU A 237 0.63 -1.09 2.97
C LEU A 237 0.23 -0.19 4.14
N GLY A 238 -0.88 0.54 4.04
CA GLY A 238 -1.34 1.39 5.15
C GLY A 238 -1.83 0.59 6.35
N SER A 239 -2.40 -0.60 6.14
CA SER A 239 -2.80 -1.47 7.25
C SER A 239 -1.59 -2.11 7.93
N VAL A 240 -0.55 -2.47 7.18
CA VAL A 240 0.76 -2.86 7.76
C VAL A 240 1.31 -1.73 8.60
N PHE A 241 1.35 -0.51 8.07
CA PHE A 241 1.82 0.65 8.80
C PHE A 241 1.06 0.83 10.12
N LEU A 242 -0.27 0.76 10.08
CA LEU A 242 -1.10 0.94 11.26
C LEU A 242 -0.95 -0.19 12.28
N ASN A 243 -0.95 -1.45 11.85
CA ASN A 243 -0.95 -2.59 12.79
C ASN A 243 0.44 -2.96 13.29
N VAL A 244 1.49 -2.79 12.47
CA VAL A 244 2.85 -3.23 12.83
C VAL A 244 3.66 -2.08 13.43
N PHE A 245 3.50 -0.86 12.91
CA PHE A 245 4.39 0.26 13.25
C PHE A 245 3.73 1.34 14.11
N MET A 246 2.51 1.78 13.78
CA MET A 246 1.98 3.01 14.37
C MET A 246 1.03 2.79 15.55
N LEU A 247 0.08 1.86 15.44
CA LEU A 247 -1.01 1.66 16.40
C LEU A 247 -1.31 0.15 16.53
N PRO A 248 -0.43 -0.66 17.11
CA PRO A 248 -0.59 -2.11 17.19
C PRO A 248 -1.73 -2.58 18.11
N TRP A 249 -2.27 -1.68 18.94
CA TRP A 249 -3.27 -2.02 19.96
C TRP A 249 -4.71 -2.07 19.44
N GLY A 250 -5.59 -2.65 20.27
CA GLY A 250 -7.03 -2.55 20.13
C GLY A 250 -7.71 -3.62 19.28
N LEU A 251 -6.96 -4.49 18.59
CA LEU A 251 -7.55 -5.58 17.82
C LEU A 251 -7.93 -6.76 18.72
N LEU A 252 -9.06 -7.39 18.42
CA LEU A 252 -9.67 -8.45 19.20
C LEU A 252 -9.41 -9.82 18.56
N THR A 253 -9.53 -10.90 19.34
CA THR A 253 -9.35 -12.27 18.82
C THR A 253 -10.66 -13.05 18.84
N GLY A 254 -10.76 -14.03 17.94
CA GLY A 254 -11.92 -14.89 17.73
C GLY A 254 -12.86 -14.39 16.63
N PRO A 255 -13.89 -15.18 16.26
CA PRO A 255 -14.75 -14.90 15.10
C PRO A 255 -15.56 -13.60 15.21
N LEU A 256 -16.05 -13.29 16.42
CA LEU A 256 -16.72 -12.02 16.69
C LEU A 256 -15.71 -10.86 16.67
N GLY A 257 -14.49 -11.10 17.14
CA GLY A 257 -13.38 -10.16 17.05
C GLY A 257 -13.09 -9.77 15.61
N ALA A 258 -12.98 -10.74 14.70
CA ALA A 258 -12.71 -10.47 13.28
C ALA A 258 -13.73 -9.54 12.60
N VAL A 259 -15.00 -9.60 12.99
CA VAL A 259 -16.04 -8.71 12.48
C VAL A 259 -15.94 -7.31 13.12
N LEU A 260 -15.70 -7.25 14.44
CA LEU A 260 -15.54 -5.99 15.16
C LEU A 260 -14.26 -5.25 14.73
N ASP A 261 -13.20 -5.98 14.42
CA ASP A 261 -11.91 -5.47 13.97
C ASP A 261 -12.04 -4.67 12.66
N LEU A 262 -13.03 -4.96 11.81
CA LEU A 262 -13.32 -4.12 10.64
C LEU A 262 -13.65 -2.68 11.05
N GLY A 263 -14.43 -2.51 12.13
CA GLY A 263 -14.77 -1.20 12.69
C GLY A 263 -13.58 -0.52 13.37
N ILE A 264 -12.74 -1.29 14.06
CA ILE A 264 -11.53 -0.78 14.72
C ILE A 264 -10.51 -0.33 13.67
N MET A 265 -10.29 -1.13 12.63
CA MET A 265 -9.45 -0.78 11.50
C MET A 265 -9.98 0.45 10.77
N PHE A 266 -11.30 0.58 10.62
CA PHE A 266 -11.90 1.78 10.07
C PHE A 266 -11.51 3.02 10.86
N ALA A 267 -11.58 2.98 12.20
CA ALA A 267 -11.15 4.09 13.04
C ALA A 267 -9.64 4.39 12.89
N LYS A 268 -8.77 3.37 12.89
CA LYS A 268 -7.32 3.55 12.67
C LYS A 268 -7.03 4.19 11.30
N TRP A 269 -7.77 3.79 10.27
CA TRP A 269 -7.63 4.35 8.93
C TRP A 269 -8.11 5.78 8.83
N ILE A 270 -9.19 6.18 9.51
CA ILE A 270 -9.60 7.59 9.58
C ILE A 270 -8.47 8.45 10.16
N PHE A 271 -7.77 7.97 11.18
CA PHE A 271 -6.62 8.68 11.73
C PHE A 271 -5.50 8.84 10.69
N LEU A 272 -5.11 7.77 9.99
CA LEU A 272 -4.10 7.86 8.91
C LEU A 272 -4.54 8.80 7.78
N ILE A 273 -5.82 8.77 7.42
CA ILE A 273 -6.41 9.66 6.40
C ILE A 273 -6.30 11.11 6.84
N VAL A 274 -6.70 11.45 8.07
CA VAL A 274 -6.61 12.82 8.59
C VAL A 274 -5.15 13.28 8.59
N LEU A 275 -4.22 12.46 9.08
CA LEU A 275 -2.78 12.76 9.03
C LEU A 275 -2.32 13.05 7.60
N THR A 276 -2.69 12.20 6.65
CA THR A 276 -2.31 12.34 5.23
C THR A 276 -2.92 13.60 4.62
N VAL A 277 -4.20 13.88 4.86
CA VAL A 277 -4.87 15.10 4.36
C VAL A 277 -4.19 16.36 4.90
N VAL A 278 -3.80 16.38 6.16
CA VAL A 278 -3.04 17.51 6.74
C VAL A 278 -1.72 17.70 6.01
N ILE A 279 -0.99 16.62 5.73
CA ILE A 279 0.26 16.67 4.96
C ILE A 279 0.02 17.18 3.54
N GLU A 280 -0.96 16.62 2.82
CA GLU A 280 -1.24 16.98 1.42
C GLU A 280 -1.72 18.42 1.26
N THR A 281 -2.41 18.97 2.27
CA THR A 281 -2.91 20.35 2.24
C THR A 281 -1.90 21.37 2.77
N SER A 282 -0.92 20.93 3.55
CA SER A 282 0.13 21.80 4.12
C SER A 282 1.40 21.84 3.26
N LEU A 283 1.72 20.76 2.54
CA LEU A 283 2.95 20.64 1.77
C LEU A 283 2.72 20.83 0.27
N ALA A 284 3.62 21.57 -0.37
CA ALA A 284 3.68 21.67 -1.82
C ALA A 284 4.36 20.44 -2.45
N LYS A 285 4.01 20.16 -3.71
CA LYS A 285 4.65 19.10 -4.50
C LYS A 285 6.15 19.35 -4.65
N PHE A 286 6.95 18.31 -4.38
CA PHE A 286 8.38 18.32 -4.61
C PHE A 286 8.72 18.27 -6.10
N ARG A 287 9.88 18.84 -6.45
CA ARG A 287 10.45 18.65 -7.79
C ARG A 287 10.83 17.18 -7.95
N LEU A 288 10.73 16.66 -9.18
CA LEU A 288 10.95 15.23 -9.48
C LEU A 288 12.26 14.68 -8.89
N PHE A 289 13.37 15.40 -9.01
CA PHE A 289 14.67 14.97 -8.47
C PHE A 289 14.73 14.90 -6.94
N LYS A 290 13.85 15.63 -6.22
CA LYS A 290 13.76 15.57 -4.76
C LYS A 290 13.03 14.34 -4.24
N VAL A 291 12.33 13.60 -5.11
CA VAL A 291 11.75 12.29 -4.75
C VAL A 291 12.85 11.29 -4.39
N GLN A 292 13.97 11.32 -5.12
CA GLN A 292 15.13 10.47 -4.83
C GLN A 292 15.76 10.81 -3.48
N ASP A 293 15.93 12.10 -3.16
CA ASP A 293 16.45 12.54 -1.86
C ASP A 293 15.54 12.05 -0.72
N PHE A 294 14.23 12.20 -0.88
CA PHE A 294 13.24 11.75 0.10
C PHE A 294 13.33 10.23 0.35
N LEU A 295 13.37 9.42 -0.71
CA LEU A 295 13.50 7.97 -0.58
C LEU A 295 14.87 7.54 -0.04
N THR A 296 15.92 8.29 -0.34
CA THR A 296 17.25 8.04 0.24
C THR A 296 17.22 8.27 1.74
N VAL A 297 16.55 9.31 2.23
CA VAL A 297 16.35 9.52 3.67
C VAL A 297 15.55 8.38 4.29
N ALA A 298 14.49 7.90 3.63
CA ALA A 298 13.72 6.76 4.11
C ALA A 298 14.59 5.49 4.23
N LEU A 299 15.43 5.21 3.24
CA LEU A 299 16.38 4.10 3.25
C LEU A 299 17.46 4.26 4.32
N VAL A 300 17.97 5.47 4.53
CA VAL A 300 18.96 5.71 5.60
C VAL A 300 18.32 5.48 6.97
N LEU A 301 17.08 5.92 7.19
CA LEU A 301 16.37 5.69 8.45
C LEU A 301 16.12 4.19 8.70
N SER A 302 15.79 3.41 7.67
CA SER A 302 15.63 1.96 7.82
C SER A 302 16.96 1.24 8.09
N ILE A 303 18.06 1.70 7.49
CA ILE A 303 19.41 1.18 7.78
C ILE A 303 19.85 1.56 9.20
N ILE A 304 19.54 2.77 9.67
CA ILE A 304 19.79 3.18 11.06
C ILE A 304 19.03 2.25 12.02
N SER A 305 17.77 1.96 11.74
CA SER A 305 16.98 1.00 12.52
C SER A 305 17.67 -0.37 12.61
N LEU A 306 18.16 -0.89 11.47
CA LEU A 306 18.92 -2.14 11.41
C LEU A 306 20.17 -2.11 12.30
N ILE A 307 20.99 -1.06 12.16
CA ILE A 307 22.25 -0.93 12.90
C ILE A 307 21.99 -0.85 14.40
N LEU A 308 21.04 -0.01 14.82
CA LEU A 308 20.69 0.13 16.23
C LEU A 308 20.18 -1.19 16.81
N THR A 309 19.35 -1.93 16.07
CA THR A 309 18.86 -3.26 16.49
C THR A 309 20.01 -4.23 16.73
N VAL A 310 21.02 -4.25 15.85
CA VAL A 310 22.17 -5.15 15.98
C VAL A 310 23.04 -4.76 17.18
N ILE A 311 23.19 -3.46 17.46
CA ILE A 311 23.96 -2.96 18.60
C ILE A 311 23.23 -3.27 19.92
N ASP A 312 21.92 -3.07 19.98
CA ASP A 312 21.14 -3.30 21.21
C ASP A 312 21.03 -4.80 21.57
N ASN A 313 21.11 -5.69 20.56
CA ASN A 313 21.04 -7.14 20.73
C ASN A 313 22.40 -7.84 20.87
N GLY A 314 23.52 -7.12 20.69
CA GLY A 314 24.89 -7.65 20.77
C GLY A 314 25.58 -7.37 22.10
#